data_AF-A0A2M7DE07-F1
#
_entry.id   AF-A0A2M7DE07-F1
#
_cell.length_a   1.000
_cell.length_b   1.000
_cell.length_c   1.000
_cell.angle_alpha   90.00
_cell.angle_beta   90.00
_cell.angle_gamma   90.00
#
_symmetry.space_group_name_H-M   'P 1'
#
loop_
_entity.id
_entity.type
_entity.pdbx_description
1 polymer ?
#
loop_
_entity_poly.entity_id
_entity_poly.type
_entity_poly.pdbx_seq_one_letter_code
_entity_poly.pdbx_strand_id
1 'polypeptide(L)' 'MNNETQIRTITNLGEQKLKTLIKESIKESIGAEILKLRAAFLPYVSEKEQKNIEQLYKKPSRKAAKIYNIEI' A
#
# COMPACT_ATOMS: atom_id res chain seq x y z
N MET A 1 34.59 20.82 -15.73
CA MET A 1 33.25 20.97 -15.13
C MET A 1 33.42 21.71 -13.80
N ASN A 2 32.83 22.88 -13.65
CA ASN A 2 33.16 23.80 -12.53
C ASN A 2 32.54 23.31 -11.21
N ASN A 3 33.20 23.58 -10.08
CA ASN A 3 32.76 23.11 -8.75
C ASN A 3 31.34 23.55 -8.40
N GLU A 4 30.92 24.75 -8.82
CA GLU A 4 29.57 25.26 -8.60
C GLU A 4 28.49 24.43 -9.33
N THR A 5 28.80 23.92 -10.52
CA THR A 5 27.89 23.08 -11.29
C THR A 5 27.68 21.74 -10.58
N GLN A 6 28.74 21.18 -9.97
CA GLN A 6 28.67 19.93 -9.20
C GLN A 6 27.84 20.07 -7.93
N ILE A 7 28.00 21.18 -7.20
CA ILE A 7 27.22 21.43 -5.97
C ILE A 7 25.73 21.54 -6.28
N ARG A 8 25.36 22.25 -7.36
CA ARG A 8 23.96 22.41 -7.79
C ARG A 8 23.30 21.08 -8.18
N THR A 9 24.00 20.20 -8.89
CA THR A 9 23.48 18.87 -9.22
C THR A 9 23.27 18.01 -7.98
N ILE A 10 24.17 18.08 -7.00
CA ILE A 10 24.05 17.33 -5.74
C ILE A 10 22.83 17.81 -4.94
N THR A 11 22.61 19.12 -4.80
CA THR A 11 21.44 19.68 -4.11
C THR A 11 20.13 19.31 -4.80
N ASN A 12 20.06 19.37 -6.14
CA ASN A 12 18.86 19.00 -6.89
C ASN A 12 18.53 17.51 -6.74
N LEU A 13 19.54 16.64 -6.72
CA LEU A 13 19.34 15.20 -6.47
C LEU A 13 18.84 14.94 -5.05
N GLY A 14 19.36 15.69 -4.06
CA GLY A 14 18.89 15.62 -2.67
C GLY A 14 17.42 16.01 -2.54
N GLU A 15 17.02 17.11 -3.18
CA GLU A 15 15.63 17.58 -3.18
C GLU A 15 14.68 16.55 -3.82
N GLN A 16 15.07 15.97 -4.96
CA GLN A 16 14.28 14.94 -5.63
C GLN A 16 14.11 13.68 -4.77
N LYS A 17 15.19 13.22 -4.10
CA LYS A 17 15.12 12.07 -3.19
C LYS A 17 14.21 12.35 -2.00
N LEU A 18 14.32 13.52 -1.40
CA LEU A 18 13.46 13.91 -0.28
C LEU A 18 11.98 13.96 -0.68
N LYS A 19 11.68 14.54 -1.84
CA LYS A 19 10.31 14.59 -2.37
C LYS A 19 9.73 13.19 -2.62
N THR A 20 10.53 12.28 -3.14
CA THR A 20 10.13 10.88 -3.35
C THR A 20 9.85 10.19 -2.01
N LEU A 21 10.75 10.32 -1.04
CA LEU A 21 10.60 9.72 0.28
C LEU A 21 9.34 10.21 1.00
N ILE A 22 9.08 11.52 0.96
CA ILE A 22 7.85 12.10 1.53
C ILE A 22 6.61 11.54 0.83
N LYS A 23 6.63 11.47 -0.51
CA LYS A 23 5.50 10.95 -1.29
C LYS A 23 5.21 9.49 -0.98
N GLU A 24 6.25 8.66 -0.84
CA GLU A 24 6.12 7.24 -0.50
C GLU A 24 5.56 7.07 0.92
N SER A 25 6.09 7.81 1.90
CA SER A 25 5.60 7.78 3.28
C SER A 25 4.11 8.17 3.38
N ILE A 26 3.70 9.23 2.70
CA ILE A 26 2.29 9.66 2.68
C ILE A 26 1.42 8.58 2.01
N LYS A 27 1.87 8.02 0.88
CA LYS A 27 1.14 6.98 0.15
C LYS A 27 0.93 5.73 1.01
N GLU A 28 1.95 5.31 1.76
CA GLU A 28 1.87 4.16 2.66
C GLU A 28 0.91 4.43 3.82
N SER A 29 1.03 5.60 4.47
CA SER A 29 0.16 6.00 5.58
C SER A 29 -1.32 6.05 5.16
N ILE A 30 -1.62 6.73 4.05
CA ILE A 30 -2.99 6.79 3.52
C ILE A 30 -3.47 5.39 3.11
N GLY A 31 -2.60 4.58 2.51
CA GLY A 31 -2.92 3.21 2.12
C GLY A 31 -3.36 2.34 3.30
N ALA A 32 -2.69 2.47 4.45
CA ALA A 32 -3.05 1.75 5.68
C ALA A 32 -4.40 2.21 6.24
N GLU A 33 -4.65 3.52 6.29
CA GLU A 33 -5.92 4.05 6.81
C GLU A 33 -7.11 3.69 5.90
N ILE A 34 -6.95 3.75 4.58
CA ILE A 34 -7.97 3.28 3.63
C ILE A 34 -8.27 1.80 3.83
N LEU A 35 -7.25 0.99 4.12
CA LEU A 35 -7.43 -0.45 4.36
C LEU A 35 -8.27 -0.70 5.62
N LYS A 36 -7.96 -0.02 6.72
CA LYS A 36 -8.75 -0.07 7.97
C LYS A 36 -10.19 0.35 7.72
N LEU A 37 -10.38 1.45 6.99
CA LEU A 37 -11.71 1.95 6.62
C LEU A 37 -12.50 0.91 5.81
N ARG A 38 -11.87 0.28 4.82
CA ARG A 38 -12.49 -0.80 4.04
C ARG A 38 -12.89 -1.98 4.93
N ALA A 39 -12.02 -2.36 5.87
CA ALA A 39 -12.31 -3.44 6.81
C ALA A 39 -13.50 -3.10 7.73
N ALA A 40 -13.59 -1.85 8.19
CA ALA A 40 -14.71 -1.38 9.01
C ALA A 40 -16.06 -1.40 8.27
N PHE A 41 -16.03 -1.32 6.93
CA PHE A 41 -17.23 -1.44 6.08
C PHE A 41 -17.45 -2.84 5.52
N LEU A 42 -16.60 -3.83 5.84
CA LEU A 42 -16.89 -5.20 5.45
C LEU A 42 -18.08 -5.72 6.24
N PRO A 43 -19.07 -6.34 5.58
CA PRO A 43 -20.16 -7.00 6.28
C PRO A 43 -19.58 -8.08 7.19
N TYR A 44 -20.19 -8.27 8.36
CA TYR A 44 -19.88 -9.42 9.19
C TYR A 44 -20.22 -10.70 8.42
N VAL A 45 -19.25 -11.58 8.25
CA VAL A 45 -19.41 -12.90 7.61
C VAL A 45 -19.09 -13.95 8.67
N SER A 46 -20.04 -14.85 8.93
CA SER A 46 -19.80 -15.97 9.84
C SER A 46 -18.79 -16.96 9.26
N GLU A 47 -18.10 -17.74 10.09
CA GLU A 47 -17.17 -18.77 9.60
C GLU A 47 -17.83 -19.78 8.64
N LYS A 48 -19.10 -20.12 8.92
CA LYS A 48 -19.89 -21.02 8.07
C LYS A 48 -20.13 -20.41 6.68
N GLU A 49 -20.45 -19.12 6.65
CA GLU A 49 -20.71 -18.37 5.43
C GLU A 49 -19.42 -18.14 4.63
N GLN A 50 -18.32 -17.81 5.30
CA GLN A 50 -16.99 -17.70 4.69
C GLN A 50 -16.57 -19.03 4.04
N LYS A 51 -16.75 -20.16 4.73
CA LYS A 51 -16.48 -21.50 4.17
C LYS A 51 -17.34 -21.79 2.93
N ASN A 52 -18.61 -21.40 2.95
CA ASN A 52 -19.50 -21.57 1.79
C ASN A 52 -19.06 -20.71 0.60
N ILE A 53 -18.67 -19.46 0.83
CA ILE A 53 -18.12 -18.56 -0.20
C ILE A 53 -16.87 -19.19 -0.84
N GLU A 54 -15.94 -19.71 -0.01
CA GLU A 54 -14.73 -20.35 -0.51
C GLU A 54 -15.01 -21.62 -1.32
N GLN A 55 -16.04 -22.40 -0.95
CA GLN A 55 -16.45 -23.58 -1.72
C GLN A 55 -17.06 -23.20 -3.07
N LEU A 56 -17.94 -22.19 -3.10
CA LEU A 56 -18.66 -21.76 -4.30
C LEU A 56 -17.73 -21.07 -5.31
N TYR A 57 -16.91 -20.14 -4.84
CA TYR A 57 -16.10 -19.30 -5.71
C TYR A 57 -14.66 -19.80 -5.87
N LYS A 58 -14.25 -20.80 -5.07
CA LYS A 58 -12.89 -21.36 -5.01
C LYS A 58 -11.84 -20.30 -4.68
N LYS A 59 -10.60 -20.74 -4.47
CA LYS A 59 -9.48 -19.79 -4.42
C LYS A 59 -9.34 -19.11 -5.79
N PRO A 60 -9.02 -17.80 -5.82
CA PRO A 60 -8.73 -17.13 -7.08
C PRO A 60 -7.70 -17.93 -7.88
N SER A 61 -7.97 -18.16 -9.16
CA SER A 61 -7.06 -18.93 -10.04
C SER A 61 -5.70 -18.24 -10.23
N ARG A 62 -5.61 -16.94 -9.94
CA ARG A 62 -4.39 -16.15 -9.97
C ARG A 62 -3.93 -15.83 -8.56
N LYS A 63 -2.62 -15.70 -8.37
CA LYS A 63 -2.05 -15.15 -7.13
C LYS A 63 -2.74 -13.81 -6.84
N ALA A 64 -3.26 -13.66 -5.63
CA ALA A 64 -3.79 -12.39 -5.17
C ALA A 64 -2.69 -11.33 -5.34
N ALA A 65 -3.03 -10.20 -5.99
CA ALA A 65 -2.07 -9.13 -6.21
C ALA A 65 -1.50 -8.62 -4.88
N LYS A 66 -2.33 -8.63 -3.82
CA LYS A 66 -1.96 -8.34 -2.43
C LYS A 66 -2.89 -9.10 -1.49
N ILE A 67 -2.33 -9.57 -0.37
CA ILE A 67 -3.06 -10.15 0.75
C ILE A 67 -2.74 -9.28 1.97
N TYR A 68 -3.76 -8.97 2.76
CA TYR A 68 -3.64 -8.14 3.95
C TYR A 68 -4.25 -8.88 5.13
N ASN A 69 -3.49 -8.99 6.22
CA ASN A 69 -4.01 -9.42 7.50
C ASN A 69 -4.26 -8.15 8.32
N ILE A 70 -5.50 -7.96 8.76
CA ILE A 70 -5.92 -6.79 9.52
C ILE A 70 -6.29 -7.29 10.91
N GLU A 71 -5.56 -6.82 11.90
CA GLU A 71 -5.97 -6.91 13.30
C GLU A 71 -6.88 -5.69 13.54
N ILE A 72 -8.17 -5.95 13.77
CA ILE A 72 -9.17 -4.94 14.13
C ILE A 72 -9.25 -4.88 15.65
#